data_AF-A0A1C5IB72-F1
#
_entry.id   AF-A0A1C5IB72-F1
#
_cell.length_a   1.000
_cell.length_b   1.000
_cell.length_c   1.000
_cell.angle_alpha   90.00
_cell.angle_beta   90.00
_cell.angle_gamma   90.00
#
_symmetry.space_group_name_H-M   'P 1'
#
loop_
_entity.id
_entity.type
_entity.pdbx_description
1 polymer ?
#
loop_
_entity_poly.entity_id
_entity_poly.type
_entity_poly.pdbx_seq_one_letter_code
_entity_poly.pdbx_strand_id
1 'polypeptide(L)'
;MPDISPRLRRRIKTDFPQHADVVVNRLHSLDQLVADSRQDPERMFAAVVRLAQGRPDKLDRATRLAQDDWRDLLVGADFGTEDWPARLSAWLDAPAPAGGSARRGSRTPRL
;
A
#
# COMPACT_ATOMS: atom_id res chain seq x y z
N MET A 1 -17.20 -5.97 7.97
CA MET A 1 -16.21 -5.23 7.16
C MET A 1 -15.15 -4.71 8.11
N PRO A 2 -13.86 -5.01 7.92
CA PRO A 2 -12.79 -4.42 8.69
C PRO A 2 -12.71 -2.91 8.43
N ASP A 3 -12.55 -2.12 9.48
CA ASP A 3 -12.43 -0.67 9.35
C ASP A 3 -11.01 -0.24 8.95
N ILE A 4 -10.93 0.75 8.06
CA ILE A 4 -9.67 1.44 7.75
C ILE A 4 -9.42 2.50 8.82
N SER A 5 -8.32 2.37 9.54
CA SER A 5 -7.94 3.27 10.64
C SER A 5 -7.81 4.73 10.18
N PRO A 6 -8.01 5.71 11.09
CA PRO A 6 -7.83 7.12 10.77
C PRO A 6 -6.41 7.46 10.26
N ARG A 7 -5.37 6.84 10.83
CA ARG A 7 -3.98 7.08 10.43
C ARG A 7 -3.68 6.52 9.04
N LEU A 8 -4.19 5.34 8.71
CA LEU A 8 -4.07 4.77 7.37
C LEU A 8 -4.87 5.58 6.35
N ARG A 9 -6.08 6.06 6.69
CA ARG A 9 -6.84 6.97 5.82
C ARG A 9 -6.08 8.27 5.52
N ARG A 10 -5.41 8.85 6.52
CA ARG A 10 -4.54 10.03 6.30
C ARG A 10 -3.41 9.69 5.33
N ARG A 11 -2.74 8.56 5.53
CA ARG A 11 -1.67 8.09 4.65
C ARG A 11 -2.14 7.91 3.21
N ILE A 12 -3.31 7.28 3.00
CA ILE A 12 -3.92 7.11 1.68
C ILE A 12 -4.16 8.47 1.00
N LYS A 13 -4.72 9.45 1.72
CA LYS A 13 -4.95 10.80 1.18
C LYS A 13 -3.65 11.50 0.80
N THR A 14 -2.59 11.28 1.57
CA THR A 14 -1.27 11.83 1.30
C THR A 14 -0.61 11.19 0.08
N ASP A 15 -0.63 9.87 -0.04
CA ASP A 15 0.05 9.14 -1.12
C ASP A 15 -0.78 9.13 -2.43
N PHE A 16 -2.11 9.28 -2.35
CA PHE A 16 -3.05 9.20 -3.47
C PHE A 16 -4.06 10.37 -3.47
N PRO A 17 -3.63 11.64 -3.58
CA PRO A 17 -4.50 12.79 -3.40
C PRO A 17 -5.69 12.84 -4.36
N GLN A 18 -5.54 12.31 -5.58
CA GLN A 18 -6.60 12.27 -6.61
C GLN A 18 -7.38 10.94 -6.65
N HIS A 19 -6.95 9.94 -5.88
CA HIS A 19 -7.46 8.57 -5.99
C HIS A 19 -7.79 7.94 -4.64
N ALA A 20 -7.88 8.73 -3.56
CA ALA A 20 -8.10 8.22 -2.21
C ALA A 20 -9.34 7.30 -2.11
N ASP A 21 -10.46 7.69 -2.73
CA ASP A 21 -11.68 6.89 -2.71
C ASP A 21 -11.54 5.59 -3.52
N VAL A 22 -10.81 5.62 -4.64
CA VAL A 22 -10.47 4.42 -5.43
C VAL A 22 -9.65 3.45 -4.60
N VAL A 23 -8.67 3.96 -3.84
CA VAL A 23 -7.84 3.15 -2.95
C VAL A 23 -8.70 2.53 -1.84
N VAL A 24 -9.55 3.31 -1.17
CA VAL A 24 -10.45 2.82 -0.12
C VAL A 24 -11.36 1.71 -0.65
N ASN A 25 -11.99 1.91 -1.82
CA ASN A 25 -12.85 0.91 -2.44
C ASN A 25 -12.08 -0.38 -2.79
N ARG A 26 -10.84 -0.23 -3.28
CA ARG A 26 -9.98 -1.37 -3.59
C ARG A 26 -9.60 -2.15 -2.34
N LEU A 27 -9.27 -1.47 -1.24
CA LEU A 27 -9.00 -2.13 0.04
C LEU A 27 -10.22 -2.91 0.52
N HIS A 28 -11.42 -2.34 0.39
CA HIS A 28 -12.65 -3.04 0.76
C HIS A 28 -12.97 -4.28 -0.09
N SER A 29 -12.42 -4.40 -1.30
CA SER A 29 -12.51 -5.64 -2.07
C SER A 29 -11.74 -6.82 -1.44
N LEU A 30 -10.88 -6.56 -0.45
CA LEU A 30 -10.13 -7.57 0.30
C LEU A 30 -10.76 -7.92 1.65
N ASP A 31 -11.91 -7.34 2.01
CA ASP A 31 -12.53 -7.50 3.34
C ASP A 31 -12.69 -8.96 3.77
N GLN A 32 -13.16 -9.81 2.84
CA GLN A 32 -13.34 -11.24 3.12
C GLN A 32 -11.99 -11.94 3.35
N LEU A 33 -11.00 -11.66 2.50
CA LEU A 33 -9.65 -12.21 2.63
C LEU A 33 -9.00 -11.79 3.95
N VAL A 34 -9.16 -10.54 4.36
CA VAL A 34 -8.65 -10.03 5.64
C VAL A 34 -9.33 -10.77 6.79
N ALA A 35 -10.66 -10.90 6.77
CA ALA A 35 -11.40 -11.63 7.80
C ALA A 35 -10.94 -13.10 7.92
N ASP A 36 -10.73 -13.77 6.79
CA ASP A 36 -10.34 -15.19 6.75
C ASP A 36 -8.87 -15.42 7.15
N SER A 37 -7.99 -14.46 6.86
CA SER A 37 -6.55 -14.55 7.17
C SER A 37 -6.21 -14.52 8.67
N ARG A 38 -7.15 -14.05 9.51
CA ARG A 38 -6.95 -13.74 10.94
C ARG A 38 -5.79 -12.78 11.24
N GLN A 39 -5.33 -12.04 10.22
CA GLN A 39 -4.34 -10.98 10.38
C GLN A 39 -5.00 -9.69 10.86
N ASP A 40 -4.17 -8.80 11.40
CA ASP A 40 -4.59 -7.43 11.68
C ASP A 40 -5.01 -6.72 10.37
N PRO A 41 -6.24 -6.17 10.28
CA PRO A 41 -6.71 -5.51 9.07
C PRO A 41 -5.87 -4.30 8.66
N GLU A 42 -5.39 -3.52 9.63
CA GLU A 42 -4.58 -2.34 9.34
C GLU A 42 -3.22 -2.75 8.75
N ARG A 43 -2.60 -3.81 9.27
CA ARG A 43 -1.37 -4.41 8.71
C ARG A 43 -1.57 -4.82 7.26
N MET A 44 -2.65 -5.53 6.96
CA MET A 44 -2.97 -6.03 5.62
C MET A 44 -3.22 -4.88 4.64
N PHE A 45 -4.08 -3.93 5.01
CA PHE A 45 -4.37 -2.78 4.15
C PHE A 45 -3.17 -1.86 3.97
N ALA A 46 -2.38 -1.63 5.02
CA ALA A 46 -1.14 -0.87 4.93
C ALA A 46 -0.12 -1.54 3.99
N ALA A 47 -0.03 -2.87 3.98
CA ALA A 47 0.86 -3.58 3.08
C ALA A 47 0.53 -3.29 1.60
N VAL A 48 -0.76 -3.32 1.26
CA VAL A 48 -1.25 -3.01 -0.09
C VAL A 48 -0.89 -1.56 -0.46
N VAL A 49 -1.18 -0.60 0.41
CA VAL A 49 -0.90 0.83 0.18
C VAL A 49 0.61 1.08 0.05
N ARG A 50 1.44 0.44 0.90
CA ARG A 50 2.89 0.59 0.89
C ARG A 50 3.52 0.05 -0.39
N LEU A 51 3.09 -1.11 -0.88
CA LEU A 51 3.56 -1.64 -2.18
C LEU A 51 3.07 -0.82 -3.37
N ALA A 52 1.90 -0.19 -3.24
CA ALA A 52 1.34 0.65 -4.28
C ALA A 52 2.13 1.96 -4.51
N GLN A 53 2.83 2.48 -3.50
CA GLN A 53 3.73 3.65 -3.63
C GLN A 53 3.09 4.86 -4.35
N GLY A 54 1.85 5.19 -4.02
CA GLY A 54 1.12 6.31 -4.65
C GLY A 54 0.64 6.06 -6.09
N ARG A 55 0.79 4.83 -6.60
CA ARG A 55 0.48 4.47 -8.00
C ARG A 55 -0.71 3.51 -8.10
N PRO A 56 -1.82 3.89 -8.78
CA PRO A 56 -2.98 3.01 -8.95
C PRO A 56 -2.66 1.69 -9.68
N ASP A 57 -1.75 1.69 -10.65
CA ASP A 57 -1.35 0.47 -11.36
C ASP A 57 -0.62 -0.53 -10.44
N LYS A 58 0.11 -0.04 -9.44
CA LYS A 58 0.76 -0.87 -8.44
C LYS A 58 -0.21 -1.31 -7.34
N LEU A 59 -1.23 -0.51 -7.04
CA LEU A 59 -2.32 -0.89 -6.14
C LEU A 59 -3.00 -2.17 -6.63
N ASP A 60 -3.36 -2.21 -7.91
CA ASP A 60 -4.00 -3.39 -8.50
C ASP A 60 -3.10 -4.63 -8.43
N ARG A 61 -1.80 -4.47 -8.64
CA ARG A 61 -0.82 -5.56 -8.49
C ARG A 61 -0.70 -6.03 -7.04
N ALA A 62 -0.65 -5.10 -6.09
CA ALA A 62 -0.58 -5.42 -4.67
C ALA A 62 -1.87 -6.11 -4.16
N THR A 63 -3.04 -5.72 -4.67
CA THR A 63 -4.30 -6.42 -4.38
C THR A 63 -4.30 -7.85 -4.93
N ARG A 64 -3.82 -8.07 -6.16
CA ARG A 64 -3.69 -9.43 -6.71
C ARG A 64 -2.73 -10.28 -5.89
N LEU A 65 -1.57 -9.72 -5.53
CA LEU A 65 -0.61 -10.40 -4.65
C LEU A 65 -1.26 -10.79 -3.31
N ALA A 66 -2.09 -9.93 -2.72
CA ALA A 66 -2.83 -10.24 -1.50
C ALA A 66 -3.72 -11.48 -1.66
N GLN A 67 -4.39 -11.60 -2.80
CA GLN A 67 -5.30 -12.69 -3.14
C GLN A 67 -4.55 -14.00 -3.43
N ASP A 68 -3.41 -13.91 -4.11
CA ASP A 68 -2.57 -15.06 -4.46
C ASP A 68 -1.83 -15.59 -3.23
N ASP A 69 -1.08 -14.73 -2.53
CA ASP A 69 -0.41 -15.04 -1.28
C ASP A 69 -0.23 -13.79 -0.40
N TRP A 70 -1.09 -13.66 0.60
CA TRP A 70 -1.02 -12.55 1.56
C TRP A 70 0.28 -12.54 2.38
N ARG A 71 0.96 -13.67 2.56
CA ARG A 71 2.24 -13.70 3.27
C ARG A 71 3.31 -12.97 2.46
N ASP A 72 3.32 -13.17 1.14
CA ASP A 72 4.25 -12.49 0.24
C ASP A 72 3.94 -10.99 0.13
N LEU A 73 2.65 -10.61 0.18
CA LEU A 73 2.25 -9.22 0.34
C LEU A 73 2.90 -8.62 1.59
N LEU A 74 2.78 -9.28 2.75
CA LEU A 74 3.32 -8.77 4.00
C LEU A 74 4.84 -8.69 3.98
N VAL A 75 5.52 -9.72 3.47
CA VAL A 75 6.99 -9.71 3.32
C VAL A 75 7.44 -8.61 2.36
N GLY A 76 6.80 -8.47 1.19
CA GLY A 76 7.12 -7.45 0.20
C GLY A 76 6.89 -6.03 0.70
N ALA A 77 5.88 -5.84 1.57
CA ALA A 77 5.63 -4.58 2.25
C ALA A 77 6.48 -4.38 3.51
N ASP A 78 7.45 -5.27 3.79
CA ASP A 78 8.33 -5.19 4.95
C ASP A 78 7.55 -5.24 6.30
N PHE A 79 6.39 -5.89 6.27
CA PHE A 79 5.50 -6.19 7.40
C PHE A 79 5.38 -7.68 7.67
N GLY A 80 6.30 -8.53 7.18
CA GLY A 80 6.22 -10.00 7.32
C GLY A 80 6.70 -10.55 8.68
N THR A 81 7.54 -9.80 9.39
CA THR A 81 8.19 -10.20 10.65
C THR A 81 7.42 -9.73 11.89
N GLU A 82 7.81 -10.20 13.08
CA GLU A 82 7.14 -9.88 14.35
C GLU A 82 7.20 -8.40 14.75
N ASP A 83 8.23 -7.68 14.31
CA ASP A 83 8.42 -6.23 14.55
C ASP A 83 7.55 -5.34 13.63
N TRP A 84 6.62 -5.94 12.87
CA TRP A 84 5.71 -5.20 11.99
C TRP A 84 4.95 -4.04 12.66
N PRO A 85 4.54 -4.07 13.96
CA PRO A 85 3.82 -2.94 14.54
C PRO A 85 4.68 -1.67 14.60
N ALA A 86 5.96 -1.81 14.93
CA ALA A 86 6.91 -0.72 14.98
C ALA A 86 7.19 -0.17 13.57
N ARG A 87 7.36 -1.06 12.59
CA ARG A 87 7.57 -0.68 11.18
C ARG A 87 6.35 0.02 10.59
N LEU A 88 5.15 -0.46 10.89
CA LEU A 88 3.91 0.14 10.45
C LEU A 88 3.77 1.56 11.01
N SER A 89 4.00 1.74 12.32
CA SER A 89 3.96 3.08 12.93
C SER A 89 4.97 4.01 12.28
N ALA A 90 6.24 3.58 12.17
CA ALA A 90 7.29 4.38 11.57
C ALA A 90 6.98 4.79 10.11
N TRP A 91 6.40 3.87 9.32
CA TRP A 91 5.99 4.17 7.94
C TRP A 91 4.81 5.13 7.86
N LEU A 92 3.82 5.01 8.74
CA LEU A 92 2.67 5.92 8.79
C LEU A 92 3.07 7.34 9.20
N ASP A 93 4.06 7.47 10.09
CA ASP A 93 4.57 8.76 10.59
C ASP A 93 5.61 9.39 9.65
N ALA A 94 6.22 8.61 8.76
CA ALA A 94 7.18 9.11 7.78
C ALA A 94 6.52 10.09 6.79
N PRO A 95 7.22 11.16 6.37
CA PRO A 95 6.71 12.05 5.33
C PRO A 95 6.46 11.29 4.03
N ALA A 96 5.53 11.79 3.22
CA ALA A 96 5.33 11.28 1.86
C ALA A 96 6.67 11.30 1.11
N PRO A 97 7.00 10.26 0.32
CA PRO A 97 8.21 10.32 -0.50
C PRO A 97 8.12 11.56 -1.40
N ALA A 98 9.12 12.45 -1.28
CA ALA A 98 9.18 13.68 -2.05
C ALA A 98 9.29 13.34 -3.55
N GLY A 99 8.17 13.42 -4.27
CA GLY A 99 8.15 13.58 -5.73
C GLY A 99 8.43 12.33 -6.56
N GLY A 100 7.40 11.52 -6.78
CA GLY A 100 7.27 10.72 -8.01
C GLY A 100 6.82 11.61 -9.17
N SER A 101 7.68 12.53 -9.63
CA SER A 101 7.46 13.25 -10.90
C SER A 101 8.75 13.38 -11.70
N ALA A 102 8.76 12.69 -12.85
CA ALA A 102 9.56 12.95 -14.04
C ALA A 102 11.11 12.91 -13.96
N ARG A 103 11.68 11.80 -14.43
CA ARG A 103 12.72 11.79 -15.49
C ARG A 103 12.38 10.65 -16.46
N ARG A 104 11.50 10.86 -17.43
CA ARG A 104 11.78 11.34 -18.80
C ARG A 104 13.14 10.86 -19.30
N GLY A 105 13.13 9.76 -20.05
CA GLY A 105 14.25 9.38 -20.89
C GLY A 105 14.64 10.54 -21.80
N SER A 106 15.91 10.91 -21.75
CA SER A 106 16.58 11.66 -22.81
C SER A 106 17.71 10.76 -23.29
N ARG A 107 17.34 9.83 -24.17
CA ARG A 107 18.28 9.09 -25.01
C ARG A 107 18.67 10.05 -26.12
N THR A 108 19.81 10.72 -25.98
CA THR A 108 20.44 11.44 -27.09
C THR A 108 21.23 10.41 -27.91
N PRO A 109 21.02 10.30 -29.23
CA PRO A 109 21.97 9.58 -30.08
C PRO A 109 23.15 10.51 -30.33
N ARG A 110 24.38 10.05 -30.05
CA ARG A 110 25.57 10.66 -30.63
C ARG A 110 25.79 10.04 -32.01
N LEU A 111 25.89 10.92 -33.00
CA LEU A 111 26.36 10.67 -34.35
C LEU A 111 27.81 10.18 -34.34
#